data_AF-A0A161S9W1-F1
#
_entry.id   AF-A0A161S9W1-F1
#
_cell.length_a   1.000
_cell.length_b   1.000
_cell.length_c   1.000
_cell.angle_alpha   90.00
_cell.angle_beta   90.00
_cell.angle_gamma   90.00
#
_symmetry.space_group_name_H-M   'P 1'
#
loop_
_entity.id
_entity.type
_entity.pdbx_description
1 polymer ?
#
loop_
_entity_poly.entity_id
_entity_poly.type
_entity_poly.pdbx_seq_one_letter_code
_entity_poly.pdbx_strand_id
1 'polypeptide(L)'
;MPEELIKRFDQYITEQGYTNRSEAIRDLVRKVLLEPGGLKADQLVAGTIVMVYDHHAADLPLQLIELQHHYHHDIISTMHVHLNHDQCLEIIVVRGLLSKLRELQHKIQVQKGVLYAELSVTYLDERGTGQDHADAAEHHHK
;
A
#
# COMPACT_ATOMS: atom_id res chain seq x y z
N MET A 1 30.45 -14.26 7.58
CA MET A 1 30.37 -12.83 7.21
C MET A 1 31.60 -12.14 7.78
N PRO A 2 32.15 -11.11 7.10
CA PRO A 2 33.26 -10.30 7.63
C PRO A 2 32.90 -9.69 8.99
N GLU A 3 33.85 -9.63 9.95
CA GLU A 3 33.60 -9.12 11.31
C GLU A 3 33.08 -7.68 11.32
N GLU A 4 33.67 -6.81 10.50
CA GLU A 4 33.23 -5.42 10.37
C GLU A 4 31.77 -5.30 9.89
N LEU A 5 31.33 -6.22 9.04
CA LEU A 5 29.93 -6.25 8.57
C LEU A 5 28.98 -6.68 9.69
N ILE A 6 29.38 -7.66 10.50
CA ILE A 6 28.58 -8.11 11.65
C ILE A 6 28.45 -6.97 12.67
N LYS A 7 29.54 -6.26 12.96
CA LYS A 7 29.52 -5.15 13.91
C LYS A 7 28.60 -4.02 13.47
N ARG A 8 28.65 -3.65 12.18
CA ARG A 8 27.72 -2.67 11.59
C ARG A 8 26.28 -3.16 11.62
N PHE A 9 26.06 -4.46 11.37
CA PHE A 9 24.74 -5.06 11.43
C PHE A 9 24.18 -5.03 12.86
N ASP A 10 24.97 -5.39 13.87
CA ASP A 10 24.56 -5.33 15.28
C ASP A 10 24.16 -3.94 15.73
N GLN A 11 24.93 -2.94 15.27
CA GLN A 11 24.65 -1.54 15.57
C GLN A 11 23.32 -1.11 14.93
N TYR A 12 23.13 -1.44 13.65
CA TYR A 12 21.88 -1.19 12.93
C TYR A 12 20.67 -1.84 13.61
N ILE A 13 20.74 -3.12 13.97
CA ILE A 13 19.59 -3.82 14.57
C ILE A 13 19.23 -3.25 15.94
N THR A 14 20.23 -2.82 16.73
CA THR A 14 20.02 -2.18 18.03
C THR A 14 19.34 -0.82 17.87
N GLU A 15 19.77 -0.01 16.90
CA GLU A 15 19.15 1.29 16.59
C GLU A 15 17.70 1.15 16.11
N GLN A 16 17.37 0.06 15.41
CA GLN A 16 16.01 -0.25 14.96
C GLN A 16 15.14 -0.94 16.04
N GLY A 17 15.69 -1.19 17.23
CA GLY A 17 14.96 -1.78 18.36
C GLY A 17 14.77 -3.31 18.31
N TYR A 18 15.51 -4.01 17.46
CA TYR A 18 15.45 -5.47 17.40
C TYR A 18 16.13 -6.12 18.61
N THR A 19 15.55 -7.21 19.11
CA THR A 19 16.06 -7.93 20.29
C THR A 19 17.17 -8.92 19.94
N ASN A 20 17.20 -9.40 18.68
CA ASN A 20 18.19 -10.36 18.21
C ASN A 20 18.36 -10.31 16.68
N ARG A 21 19.50 -10.81 16.20
CA ARG A 21 19.82 -10.85 14.76
C ARG A 21 18.81 -11.66 13.93
N SER A 22 18.30 -12.77 14.46
CA SER A 22 17.38 -13.64 13.70
C SER A 22 16.06 -12.94 13.39
N GLU A 23 15.58 -12.08 14.29
CA GLU A 23 14.42 -11.22 14.08
C GLU A 23 14.68 -10.21 12.97
N ALA A 24 15.78 -9.46 13.05
CA ALA A 24 16.16 -8.48 12.03
C ALA A 24 16.39 -9.11 10.65
N ILE A 25 17.05 -10.28 10.59
CA ILE A 25 17.26 -11.01 9.34
C ILE A 25 15.93 -11.44 8.74
N ARG A 26 15.00 -11.98 9.55
CA ARG A 26 13.68 -12.40 9.07
C ARG A 26 12.86 -11.23 8.53
N ASP A 27 12.91 -10.08 9.19
CA ASP A 27 12.24 -8.87 8.70
C ASP A 27 12.88 -8.32 7.44
N LEU A 28 14.22 -8.31 7.34
CA LEU A 28 14.93 -7.93 6.12
C LEU A 28 14.61 -8.87 4.96
N VAL A 29 14.58 -10.19 5.22
CA VAL A 29 14.17 -11.18 4.22
C VAL A 29 12.73 -10.93 3.81
N ARG A 30 11.81 -10.69 4.76
CA ARG A 30 10.41 -10.37 4.44
C ARG A 30 10.33 -9.09 3.60
N LYS A 31 11.08 -8.05 3.94
CA LYS A 31 11.13 -6.78 3.21
C LYS A 31 11.64 -6.97 1.78
N VAL A 32 12.70 -7.77 1.58
CA VAL A 32 13.23 -8.12 0.25
C VAL A 32 12.26 -9.00 -0.54
N LEU A 33 11.54 -9.91 0.11
CA LEU A 33 10.50 -10.73 -0.55
C LEU A 33 9.23 -9.92 -0.86
N LEU A 34 8.99 -8.86 -0.10
CA LEU A 34 7.91 -7.88 -0.30
C LEU A 34 8.30 -6.78 -1.30
N GLU A 35 9.59 -6.62 -1.64
CA GLU A 35 10.04 -5.60 -2.56
C GLU A 35 9.34 -5.80 -3.92
N PRO A 36 8.64 -4.79 -4.45
CA PRO A 36 7.83 -4.90 -5.67
C PRO A 36 8.61 -5.29 -6.94
N GLY A 37 9.93 -5.42 -6.87
CA GLY A 37 10.80 -5.78 -7.99
C GLY A 37 10.52 -7.16 -8.60
N GLY A 38 9.80 -8.05 -7.89
CA GLY A 38 9.38 -9.37 -8.38
C GLY A 38 7.90 -9.50 -8.74
N LEU A 39 7.06 -8.48 -8.52
CA LEU A 39 5.61 -8.58 -8.74
C LEU A 39 5.27 -8.45 -10.22
N LYS A 40 4.47 -9.39 -10.72
CA LYS A 40 4.01 -9.38 -12.12
C LYS A 40 2.84 -8.42 -12.30
N ALA A 41 2.67 -7.90 -13.50
CA ALA A 41 1.63 -6.92 -13.82
C ALA A 41 0.19 -7.46 -13.64
N ASP A 42 0.01 -8.77 -13.78
CA ASP A 42 -1.24 -9.53 -13.63
C ASP A 42 -1.47 -10.06 -12.20
N GLN A 43 -0.59 -9.75 -11.26
CA GLN A 43 -0.72 -10.21 -9.88
C GLN A 43 -1.74 -9.35 -9.12
N LEU A 44 -2.59 -10.00 -8.34
CA LEU A 44 -3.49 -9.35 -7.39
C LEU A 44 -2.70 -8.88 -6.17
N VAL A 45 -2.82 -7.59 -5.84
CA VAL A 45 -2.07 -6.95 -4.76
C VAL A 45 -2.98 -6.04 -3.94
N ALA A 46 -2.51 -5.65 -2.76
CA ALA A 46 -3.12 -4.59 -1.96
C ALA A 46 -2.06 -3.52 -1.63
N GLY A 47 -2.48 -2.29 -1.40
CA GLY A 47 -1.54 -1.20 -1.20
C GLY A 47 -2.18 0.15 -0.94
N THR A 48 -1.38 1.19 -1.10
CA THR A 48 -1.81 2.58 -1.01
C THR A 48 -1.26 3.40 -2.16
N ILE A 49 -2.07 4.34 -2.65
CA ILE A 49 -1.59 5.48 -3.42
C ILE A 49 -1.56 6.68 -2.46
N VAL A 50 -0.38 7.24 -2.25
CA VAL A 50 -0.21 8.47 -1.47
C VAL A 50 -0.01 9.61 -2.46
N MET A 51 -0.80 10.67 -2.35
CA MET A 51 -0.67 11.84 -3.21
C MET A 51 -0.75 13.16 -2.44
N VAL A 52 -0.04 14.17 -2.94
CA VAL A 52 -0.13 15.56 -2.47
C VAL A 52 -0.52 16.43 -3.65
N TYR A 53 -1.52 17.29 -3.47
CA TYR A 53 -1.99 18.19 -4.51
C TYR A 53 -2.43 19.55 -3.97
N ASP A 54 -2.44 20.55 -4.85
CA ASP A 54 -2.98 21.88 -4.58
C ASP A 54 -4.51 21.88 -4.77
N HIS A 55 -5.28 22.11 -3.71
CA HIS A 55 -6.75 22.09 -3.79
C HIS A 55 -7.37 23.38 -4.33
N HIS A 56 -6.58 24.44 -4.51
CA HIS A 56 -6.98 25.64 -5.24
C HIS A 56 -6.79 25.50 -6.76
N ALA A 57 -6.11 24.45 -7.22
CA ALA A 57 -5.95 24.17 -8.65
C ALA A 57 -7.32 23.92 -9.29
N ALA A 58 -7.67 24.75 -10.29
CA ALA A 58 -8.96 24.69 -10.94
C ALA A 58 -9.27 23.29 -11.50
N ASP A 59 -10.48 22.81 -11.24
CA ASP A 59 -11.04 21.53 -11.66
C ASP A 59 -10.34 20.26 -11.12
N LEU A 60 -9.17 20.38 -10.49
CA LEU A 60 -8.39 19.23 -10.04
C LEU A 60 -9.13 18.36 -9.01
N PRO A 61 -9.73 18.91 -7.93
CA PRO A 61 -10.46 18.07 -6.99
C PRO A 61 -11.59 17.26 -7.64
N LEU A 62 -12.32 17.87 -8.57
CA LEU A 62 -13.39 17.20 -9.30
C LEU A 62 -12.83 16.12 -10.23
N GLN A 63 -11.75 16.40 -10.96
CA GLN A 63 -11.08 15.42 -11.83
C GLN A 63 -10.56 14.21 -11.04
N LEU A 64 -9.97 14.45 -9.86
CA LEU A 64 -9.50 13.38 -8.98
C LEU A 64 -10.66 12.54 -8.45
N ILE A 65 -11.78 13.18 -8.05
CA ILE A 65 -13.00 12.47 -7.61
C ILE A 65 -13.54 11.60 -8.74
N GLU A 66 -13.72 12.15 -9.93
CA GLU A 66 -14.19 11.39 -11.10
C GLU A 66 -13.25 10.22 -11.40
N LEU A 67 -11.93 10.46 -11.43
CA LEU A 67 -10.95 9.39 -11.65
C LEU A 67 -11.06 8.30 -10.58
N GLN A 68 -11.21 8.64 -9.31
CA GLN A 68 -11.42 7.66 -8.24
C GLN A 68 -12.73 6.87 -8.43
N HIS A 69 -13.83 7.53 -8.84
CA HIS A 69 -15.09 6.84 -9.15
C HIS A 69 -14.96 5.82 -10.30
N HIS A 70 -14.16 6.12 -11.33
CA HIS A 70 -13.90 5.17 -12.41
C HIS A 70 -13.17 3.91 -11.93
N TYR A 71 -12.39 4.00 -10.84
CA TYR A 71 -11.62 2.90 -10.25
C TYR A 71 -12.22 2.38 -8.92
N HIS A 72 -13.50 2.65 -8.64
CA HIS A 72 -14.12 2.34 -7.35
C HIS A 72 -14.09 0.84 -6.96
N HIS A 73 -13.95 -0.08 -7.91
CA HIS A 73 -13.79 -1.51 -7.60
C HIS A 73 -12.40 -1.85 -7.04
N ASP A 74 -11.38 -1.07 -7.42
CA ASP A 74 -10.00 -1.26 -7.00
C ASP A 74 -9.65 -0.37 -5.78
N ILE A 75 -10.48 0.62 -5.44
CA ILE A 75 -10.34 1.51 -4.28
C ILE A 75 -11.19 1.00 -3.11
N ILE A 76 -10.57 0.78 -1.96
CA ILE A 76 -11.23 0.36 -0.73
C ILE A 76 -11.69 1.57 0.08
N SER A 77 -10.82 2.57 0.23
CA SER A 77 -11.11 3.78 0.98
C SER A 77 -10.12 4.90 0.63
N THR A 78 -10.52 6.14 0.91
CA THR A 78 -9.66 7.32 0.76
C THR A 78 -9.67 8.09 2.06
N MET A 79 -8.49 8.49 2.53
CA MET A 79 -8.32 9.44 3.64
C MET A 79 -7.76 10.74 3.09
N HIS A 80 -8.38 11.86 3.45
CA HIS A 80 -7.98 13.20 3.04
C HIS A 80 -7.55 14.01 4.25
N VAL A 81 -6.41 14.71 4.14
CA VAL A 81 -5.84 15.53 5.21
C VAL A 81 -5.41 16.88 4.62
N HIS A 82 -5.90 17.98 5.17
CA HIS A 82 -5.38 19.31 4.85
C HIS A 82 -4.00 19.48 5.52
N LEU A 83 -2.94 19.61 4.72
CA LEU A 83 -1.58 19.82 5.23
C LEU A 83 -1.34 21.28 5.61
N ASN A 84 -1.88 22.20 4.80
CA ASN A 84 -1.82 23.64 5.00
C ASN A 84 -2.96 24.31 4.22
N HIS A 85 -2.86 25.63 3.99
CA HIS A 85 -3.90 26.39 3.30
C HIS A 85 -4.09 26.00 1.83
N ASP A 86 -3.08 25.45 1.16
CA ASP A 86 -3.13 25.18 -0.28
C ASP A 86 -3.06 23.68 -0.58
N GLN A 87 -2.43 22.89 0.29
CA GLN A 87 -2.09 21.50 0.00
C GLN A 87 -2.94 20.51 0.77
N CYS A 88 -3.37 19.47 0.06
CA CYS A 88 -4.00 18.29 0.64
C CYS A 88 -3.12 17.06 0.42
N LEU A 89 -3.07 16.19 1.43
CA LEU A 89 -2.56 14.84 1.35
C LEU A 89 -3.76 13.90 1.23
N GLU A 90 -3.74 13.02 0.24
CA GLU A 90 -4.68 11.91 0.14
C GLU A 90 -3.94 10.57 0.19
N ILE A 91 -4.53 9.63 0.93
CA ILE A 91 -4.10 8.24 0.98
C ILE A 91 -5.26 7.38 0.50
N ILE A 92 -5.11 6.76 -0.66
CA ILE A 92 -6.09 5.88 -1.29
C ILE A 92 -5.66 4.44 -1.02
N VAL A 93 -6.42 3.71 -0.21
CA VAL A 93 -6.23 2.27 0.01
C VAL A 93 -6.79 1.52 -1.19
N VAL A 94 -5.98 0.66 -1.80
CA VAL A 94 -6.31 -0.04 -3.04
C VAL A 94 -6.11 -1.55 -2.94
N ARG A 95 -6.89 -2.31 -3.70
CA ARG A 95 -6.73 -3.76 -3.92
C ARG A 95 -7.20 -4.12 -5.31
N GLY A 96 -6.31 -4.69 -6.12
CA GLY A 96 -6.58 -4.99 -7.52
C GLY A 96 -5.35 -5.53 -8.25
N LEU A 97 -5.46 -5.64 -9.58
CA LEU A 97 -4.33 -6.04 -10.42
C LEU A 97 -3.25 -4.95 -10.41
N LEU A 98 -1.99 -5.32 -10.22
CA LEU A 98 -0.88 -4.35 -10.14
C LEU A 98 -0.83 -3.41 -11.35
N SER A 99 -1.09 -3.92 -12.55
CA SER A 99 -1.22 -3.13 -13.79
C SER A 99 -2.27 -2.03 -13.68
N LYS A 100 -3.48 -2.34 -13.21
CA LYS A 100 -4.56 -1.37 -13.04
C LYS A 100 -4.22 -0.31 -11.98
N LEU A 101 -3.61 -0.74 -10.87
CA LEU A 101 -3.23 0.18 -9.80
C LEU A 101 -2.13 1.15 -10.25
N ARG A 102 -1.16 0.68 -11.04
CA ARG A 102 -0.16 1.53 -11.69
C ARG A 102 -0.78 2.48 -12.70
N GLU A 103 -1.76 2.04 -13.47
CA GLU A 103 -2.50 2.91 -14.39
C GLU A 103 -3.22 4.03 -13.64
N LEU A 104 -3.93 3.72 -12.55
CA LEU A 104 -4.59 4.70 -11.70
C LEU A 104 -3.58 5.71 -11.12
N GLN A 105 -2.50 5.24 -10.51
CA GLN A 105 -1.46 6.12 -9.97
C GLN A 105 -0.87 7.03 -11.05
N HIS A 106 -0.60 6.49 -12.25
CA HIS A 106 -0.08 7.29 -13.35
C HIS A 106 -1.08 8.36 -13.81
N LYS A 107 -2.37 8.00 -13.94
CA LYS A 107 -3.44 8.95 -14.28
C LYS A 107 -3.59 10.06 -13.24
N ILE A 108 -3.40 9.76 -11.96
CA ILE A 108 -3.34 10.77 -10.88
C ILE A 108 -2.11 11.66 -11.07
N GLN A 109 -0.93 11.06 -11.24
CA GLN A 109 0.34 11.77 -11.29
C GLN A 109 0.42 12.81 -12.42
N VAL A 110 -0.22 12.55 -13.55
CA VAL A 110 -0.21 13.47 -14.71
C VAL A 110 -1.22 14.61 -14.61
N GLN A 111 -2.09 14.63 -13.58
CA GLN A 111 -3.04 15.74 -13.40
C GLN A 111 -2.30 17.02 -13.00
N LYS A 112 -2.65 18.13 -13.65
CA LYS A 112 -2.06 19.43 -13.36
C LYS A 112 -2.46 19.87 -11.95
N GLY A 113 -1.47 20.10 -11.09
CA GLY A 113 -1.66 20.49 -9.68
C GLY A 113 -1.46 19.34 -8.69
N VAL A 114 -1.25 18.11 -9.16
CA VAL A 114 -0.67 17.04 -8.36
C VAL A 114 0.84 17.26 -8.24
N LEU A 115 1.32 17.35 -7.01
CA LEU A 115 2.73 17.61 -6.67
C LEU A 115 3.51 16.32 -6.45
N TYR A 116 2.83 15.29 -5.94
CA TYR A 116 3.41 13.99 -5.64
C TYR A 116 2.34 12.90 -5.74
N ALA A 117 2.69 11.74 -6.25
CA ALA A 117 1.86 10.54 -6.26
C ALA A 117 2.75 9.29 -6.28
N GLU A 118 2.62 8.41 -5.31
CA GLU A 118 3.38 7.15 -5.22
C GLU A 118 2.46 5.98 -4.91
N LEU A 119 2.69 4.86 -5.60
CA LEU A 119 2.02 3.58 -5.33
C LEU A 119 2.97 2.70 -4.53
N SER A 120 2.53 2.31 -3.34
CA SER A 120 3.18 1.29 -2.51
C SER A 120 2.27 0.07 -2.41
N VAL A 121 2.80 -1.12 -2.68
CA VAL A 121 2.02 -2.37 -2.72
C VAL A 121 2.70 -3.48 -1.94
N THR A 122 1.89 -4.40 -1.44
CA THR A 122 2.28 -5.68 -0.86
C THR A 122 1.63 -6.83 -1.63
N TYR A 123 2.20 -8.04 -1.55
CA TYR A 123 1.51 -9.23 -2.01
C TYR A 123 0.24 -9.47 -1.19
N LEU A 124 -0.79 -9.99 -1.85
CA LEU A 124 -1.98 -10.51 -1.21
C LEU A 124 -1.88 -12.04 -1.22
N ASP A 125 -1.82 -12.68 -0.05
CA ASP A 125 -1.87 -14.15 0.05
C ASP A 125 -3.32 -14.59 -0.18
N GLU A 126 -3.57 -15.46 -1.16
CA GLU A 126 -4.91 -15.94 -1.52
C GLU A 126 -5.50 -16.93 -0.50
N ARG A 127 -4.83 -17.16 0.64
CA ARG A 127 -5.27 -18.04 1.75
C ARG A 127 -6.49 -17.53 2.56
N GLY A 128 -7.45 -16.88 1.92
CA GLY A 128 -8.64 -16.34 2.60
C GLY A 128 -9.91 -16.23 1.78
N THR A 129 -9.90 -16.53 0.48
CA THR A 129 -11.13 -16.57 -0.34
C THR A 129 -11.56 -18.02 -0.56
N GLY A 130 -11.86 -18.70 0.54
CA GLY A 130 -12.38 -20.07 0.56
C GLY A 130 -13.45 -20.21 1.64
N GLN A 131 -14.65 -20.56 1.21
CA GLN A 131 -15.80 -21.01 1.99
C GLN A 131 -15.42 -21.74 3.29
N ASP A 132 -15.76 -21.20 4.47
CA ASP A 132 -15.76 -21.93 5.76
C ASP A 132 -16.69 -21.27 6.82
N HIS A 133 -17.85 -20.77 6.38
CA HIS A 133 -18.93 -20.32 7.28
C HIS A 133 -20.29 -20.88 6.85
N ALA A 134 -20.36 -22.19 6.67
CA ALA A 134 -21.62 -22.92 6.63
C ALA A 134 -21.36 -24.29 7.25
N ASP A 135 -21.34 -24.39 8.59
CA ASP A 135 -21.62 -25.60 9.38
C ASP A 135 -21.44 -25.35 10.90
N ALA A 136 -22.06 -24.30 11.43
CA ALA A 136 -22.14 -24.11 12.88
C ALA A 136 -23.48 -23.46 13.27
N ALA A 137 -24.59 -24.08 12.86
CA ALA A 137 -25.92 -23.70 13.31
C ALA A 137 -26.82 -24.92 13.56
N GLU A 138 -26.32 -25.94 14.26
CA GLU A 138 -27.18 -26.91 14.95
C GLU A 138 -26.61 -27.22 16.34
N HIS A 139 -26.90 -26.34 17.30
CA HIS A 139 -26.91 -26.73 18.70
C HIS A 139 -28.32 -26.58 19.26
N HIS A 140 -28.96 -27.75 19.39
CA HIS A 140 -30.13 -28.04 20.21
C HIS A 140 -30.24 -27.14 21.45
N HIS A 141 -31.35 -26.42 21.54
CA HIS A 141 -31.93 -26.07 22.82
C HIS A 141 -32.84 -27.22 23.26
N LYS A 142 -32.50 -27.82 24.39
CA LYS A 142 -33.41 -28.60 25.22
C LYS A 142 -33.33 -28.04 26.64
#